data_AF-A0A9E1MCW9-F1
#
_entry.id   AF-A0A9E1MCW9-F1
#
_cell.length_a   1.000
_cell.length_b   1.000
_cell.length_c   1.000
_cell.angle_alpha   90.00
_cell.angle_beta   90.00
_cell.angle_gamma   90.00
#
_symmetry.space_group_name_H-M   'P 1'
#
loop_
_entity.id
_entity.type
_entity.pdbx_description
1 polymer ?
#
loop_
_entity_poly.entity_id
_entity_poly.type
_entity_poly.pdbx_seq_one_letter_code
_entity_poly.pdbx_strand_id
1 'polypeptide(L)'
;MKLSKICEEIEYTLLQGSLETEVRDIIYDSRKIAPETMFVCMVGAVTDGHKYIPDAVEKEASVIVLEKEEEAAQIPENITVLKVESARLALALMSAALFDHPARKLVTIGLTGTKGKTTTTYMIKKVLEMAGKKVGLIGTIGAMVGEEHLPSKNTTPESYELHRMFAAMVEAGCEYVVMEVSSQGLKLDRTAGILFDYGIFTNLSPDHIGPAEHASFEEYMECKSLLFRQCRIGIVNADDEHVDGILKGHTCEVKTFSAEREADLMASDIGFINEDGKLGMHFKVSGCMDCEAKVHIPGRFSVYNSMVTMLVCHLAGISDEAILEGLSKVQVKGRVEMLLVSKDYTLIIDYAHNEVST
;
A
#
# COMPACT_ATOMS: atom_id res chain seq x y z
N MET A 1 -22.84 -11.59 -9.45
CA MET A 1 -23.28 -10.45 -8.63
C MET A 1 -23.93 -9.46 -9.57
N LYS A 2 -25.10 -8.92 -9.21
CA LYS A 2 -25.77 -7.91 -10.04
C LYS A 2 -24.92 -6.67 -10.24
N LEU A 3 -24.90 -6.14 -11.46
CA LEU A 3 -24.18 -4.94 -11.83
C LEU A 3 -24.62 -3.72 -10.99
N SER A 4 -25.90 -3.62 -10.64
CA SER A 4 -26.43 -2.58 -9.75
C SER A 4 -25.69 -2.52 -8.42
N LYS A 5 -25.38 -3.67 -7.81
CA LYS A 5 -24.60 -3.75 -6.56
C LYS A 5 -23.14 -3.33 -6.76
N ILE A 6 -22.53 -3.74 -7.87
CA ILE A 6 -21.13 -3.39 -8.17
C ILE A 6 -20.96 -1.88 -8.40
N CYS A 7 -22.01 -1.21 -8.90
CA CYS A 7 -21.97 0.21 -9.24
C CYS A 7 -22.51 1.14 -8.14
N GLU A 8 -22.76 0.65 -6.92
CA GLU A 8 -23.41 1.43 -5.84
C GLU A 8 -22.64 2.70 -5.44
N GLU A 9 -21.30 2.65 -5.48
CA GLU A 9 -20.42 3.72 -4.97
C GLU A 9 -19.67 4.45 -6.08
N ILE A 10 -20.16 4.41 -7.32
CA ILE A 10 -19.54 5.09 -8.47
C ILE A 10 -20.51 5.94 -9.27
N GLU A 11 -19.99 6.96 -9.92
CA GLU A 11 -20.72 7.72 -10.94
C GLU A 11 -20.53 7.05 -12.31
N TYR A 12 -21.64 6.86 -13.02
CA TYR A 12 -21.66 6.27 -14.36
C TYR A 12 -22.91 6.71 -15.14
N THR A 13 -22.84 6.55 -16.46
CA THR A 13 -24.00 6.64 -17.36
C THR A 13 -24.23 5.28 -18.02
N LEU A 14 -25.42 4.71 -17.84
CA LEU A 14 -25.84 3.50 -18.55
C LEU A 14 -26.19 3.88 -19.99
N LEU A 15 -25.38 3.46 -20.96
CA LEU A 15 -25.61 3.75 -22.38
C LEU A 15 -26.57 2.75 -23.02
N GLN A 16 -26.47 1.47 -22.65
CA GLN A 16 -27.38 0.41 -23.09
C GLN A 16 -27.32 -0.81 -22.15
N GLY A 17 -28.30 -1.70 -22.26
CA GLY A 17 -28.39 -2.93 -21.49
C GLY A 17 -29.10 -2.76 -20.15
N SER A 18 -28.69 -3.50 -19.13
CA SER A 18 -29.41 -3.60 -17.85
C SER A 18 -28.47 -3.65 -16.64
N LEU A 19 -28.83 -2.92 -15.59
CA LEU A 19 -28.16 -3.01 -14.28
C LEU A 19 -28.45 -4.31 -13.52
N GLU A 20 -29.40 -5.12 -14.00
CA GLU A 20 -29.69 -6.44 -13.45
C GLU A 20 -28.80 -7.55 -14.06
N THR A 21 -27.88 -7.18 -14.96
CA THR A 21 -26.90 -8.11 -15.56
C THR A 21 -26.03 -8.74 -14.47
N GLU A 22 -25.84 -10.05 -14.54
CA GLU A 22 -24.93 -10.78 -13.64
C GLU A 22 -23.49 -10.62 -14.10
N VAL A 23 -22.62 -10.24 -13.16
CA VAL A 23 -21.18 -10.15 -13.34
C VAL A 23 -20.51 -11.10 -12.35
N ARG A 24 -19.75 -12.05 -12.88
CA ARG A 24 -18.96 -13.02 -12.13
C ARG A 24 -17.61 -12.46 -11.72
N ASP A 25 -16.97 -11.66 -12.57
CA ASP A 25 -15.64 -11.11 -12.34
C ASP A 25 -15.39 -9.83 -13.15
N ILE A 26 -14.39 -9.05 -12.75
CA ILE A 26 -13.94 -7.82 -13.42
C ILE A 26 -12.59 -8.05 -14.08
N ILE A 27 -12.51 -7.73 -15.37
CA ILE A 27 -11.34 -7.98 -16.20
C ILE A 27 -10.85 -6.66 -16.79
N TYR A 28 -9.55 -6.42 -16.67
CA TYR A 28 -8.85 -5.28 -17.26
C TYR A 28 -7.70 -5.70 -18.20
N ASP A 29 -7.62 -7.00 -18.51
CA ASP A 29 -6.69 -7.61 -19.46
C ASP A 29 -7.50 -8.41 -20.48
N SER A 30 -7.56 -7.96 -21.74
CA SER A 30 -8.42 -8.53 -22.77
C SER A 30 -8.18 -10.03 -23.03
N ARG A 31 -7.00 -10.54 -22.68
CA ARG A 31 -6.65 -11.96 -22.80
C ARG A 31 -7.42 -12.84 -21.81
N LYS A 32 -7.93 -12.28 -20.72
CA LYS A 32 -8.65 -12.99 -19.65
C LYS A 32 -10.18 -12.89 -19.75
N ILE A 33 -10.71 -12.16 -20.74
CA ILE A 33 -12.16 -12.01 -20.91
C ILE A 33 -12.79 -13.38 -21.14
N ALA A 34 -13.94 -13.58 -20.51
CA ALA A 34 -14.78 -14.77 -20.64
C ALA A 34 -16.27 -14.36 -20.49
N PRO A 35 -17.21 -15.27 -20.80
CA PRO A 35 -18.62 -15.04 -20.49
C PRO A 35 -18.83 -14.68 -19.02
N GLU A 36 -19.87 -13.88 -18.76
CA GLU A 36 -20.24 -13.36 -17.42
C GLU A 36 -19.18 -12.45 -16.79
N THR A 37 -18.22 -11.93 -17.55
CA THR A 37 -17.25 -10.96 -17.05
C THR A 37 -17.59 -9.53 -17.46
N MET A 38 -17.19 -8.58 -16.62
CA MET A 38 -17.18 -7.16 -16.95
C MET A 38 -15.79 -6.76 -17.44
N PHE A 39 -15.68 -6.22 -18.66
CA PHE A 39 -14.43 -5.71 -19.20
C PHE A 39 -14.32 -4.20 -18.99
N VAL A 40 -13.26 -3.76 -18.31
CA VAL A 40 -12.96 -2.33 -18.09
C VAL A 40 -11.90 -1.86 -19.08
N CYS A 41 -12.26 -0.94 -19.95
CA CYS A 41 -11.39 -0.38 -20.98
C CYS A 41 -10.39 0.62 -20.38
N MET A 42 -9.32 0.11 -19.76
CA MET A 42 -8.29 0.92 -19.13
C MET A 42 -7.48 1.74 -20.14
N VAL A 43 -7.36 3.05 -19.92
CA VAL A 43 -6.42 3.89 -20.67
C VAL A 43 -5.03 3.82 -20.00
N GLY A 44 -4.09 3.18 -20.67
CA GLY A 44 -2.71 2.99 -20.19
C GLY A 44 -1.70 3.82 -20.97
N ALA A 45 -0.46 3.86 -20.45
CA ALA A 45 0.64 4.56 -21.12
C ALA A 45 1.09 3.90 -22.44
N VAL A 46 0.88 2.60 -22.58
CA VAL A 46 1.33 1.80 -23.75
C VAL A 46 0.17 1.49 -24.70
N THR A 47 -1.01 1.21 -24.16
CA THR A 47 -2.19 0.83 -24.95
C THR A 47 -3.46 1.39 -24.34
N ASP A 48 -4.45 1.59 -25.20
CA ASP A 48 -5.79 2.05 -24.86
C ASP A 48 -6.73 0.84 -24.88
N GLY A 49 -7.36 0.55 -23.74
CA GLY A 49 -8.24 -0.60 -23.53
C GLY A 49 -9.43 -0.64 -24.48
N HIS A 50 -9.87 0.51 -25.00
CA HIS A 50 -10.98 0.59 -25.96
C HIS A 50 -10.67 -0.15 -27.27
N LYS A 51 -9.39 -0.28 -27.65
CA LYS A 51 -8.97 -1.05 -28.83
C LYS A 51 -9.32 -2.53 -28.76
N TYR A 52 -9.60 -3.06 -27.56
CA TYR A 52 -9.94 -4.46 -27.33
C TYR A 52 -11.44 -4.70 -27.12
N ILE A 53 -12.29 -3.70 -27.40
CA ILE A 53 -13.75 -3.89 -27.43
C ILE A 53 -14.16 -5.02 -28.39
N PRO A 54 -13.59 -5.15 -29.61
CA PRO A 54 -13.91 -6.29 -30.48
C PRO A 54 -13.65 -7.65 -29.83
N ASP A 55 -12.53 -7.80 -29.10
CA ASP A 55 -12.21 -9.02 -28.35
C ASP A 55 -13.24 -9.27 -27.23
N ALA A 56 -13.70 -8.21 -26.56
CA ALA A 56 -14.72 -8.31 -25.51
C ALA A 56 -16.08 -8.76 -26.04
N VAL A 57 -16.44 -8.28 -27.23
CA VAL A 57 -17.64 -8.71 -27.95
C VAL A 57 -17.51 -10.17 -28.40
N GLU A 58 -16.39 -10.54 -29.04
CA GLU A 58 -16.15 -11.91 -29.53
C GLU A 58 -16.15 -12.94 -28.38
N LYS A 59 -15.63 -12.56 -27.22
CA LYS A 59 -15.57 -13.42 -26.02
C LYS A 59 -16.80 -13.29 -25.12
N GLU A 60 -17.85 -12.62 -25.59
CA GLU A 60 -19.15 -12.51 -24.95
C GLU A 60 -19.10 -11.94 -23.52
N ALA A 61 -18.31 -10.88 -23.31
CA ALA A 61 -18.36 -10.11 -22.06
C ALA A 61 -19.78 -9.60 -21.82
N SER A 62 -20.26 -9.67 -20.57
CA SER A 62 -21.63 -9.26 -20.24
C SER A 62 -21.76 -7.76 -20.03
N VAL A 63 -20.67 -7.12 -19.62
CA VAL A 63 -20.61 -5.67 -19.38
C VAL A 63 -19.31 -5.12 -19.94
N ILE A 64 -19.37 -3.97 -20.61
CA ILE A 64 -18.19 -3.20 -21.03
C ILE A 64 -18.26 -1.82 -20.35
N VAL A 65 -17.17 -1.45 -19.68
CA VAL A 65 -17.00 -0.13 -19.04
C VAL A 65 -16.01 0.68 -19.84
N LEU A 66 -16.41 1.86 -20.29
CA LEU A 66 -15.63 2.71 -21.19
C LEU A 66 -15.64 4.19 -20.76
N GLU A 67 -14.67 4.94 -21.24
CA GLU A 67 -14.61 6.40 -21.07
C GLU A 67 -15.17 7.14 -22.29
N LYS A 68 -14.95 6.58 -23.49
CA LYS A 68 -15.29 7.19 -24.78
C LYS A 68 -16.63 6.71 -25.30
N GLU A 69 -17.65 7.54 -25.17
CA GLU A 69 -19.03 7.21 -25.54
C GLU A 69 -19.18 6.80 -27.02
N GLU A 70 -18.39 7.41 -27.91
CA GLU A 70 -18.38 7.07 -29.34
C GLU A 70 -17.97 5.62 -29.64
N GLU A 71 -17.19 4.99 -28.74
CA GLU A 71 -16.79 3.59 -28.88
C GLU A 71 -17.95 2.62 -28.61
N ALA A 72 -19.06 3.09 -28.01
CA ALA A 72 -20.24 2.25 -27.75
C ALA A 72 -20.94 1.78 -29.04
N ALA A 73 -20.80 2.52 -30.14
CA ALA A 73 -21.49 2.22 -31.40
C ALA A 73 -21.09 0.87 -32.04
N GLN A 74 -19.93 0.31 -31.67
CA GLN A 74 -19.47 -1.00 -32.16
C GLN A 74 -19.94 -2.17 -31.26
N ILE A 75 -20.57 -1.89 -30.12
CA ILE A 75 -20.95 -2.89 -29.12
C ILE A 75 -22.39 -3.36 -29.39
N PRO A 76 -22.63 -4.68 -29.59
CA PRO A 76 -23.98 -5.20 -29.79
C PRO A 76 -24.94 -4.91 -28.63
N GLU A 77 -26.23 -4.69 -28.92
CA GLU A 77 -27.26 -4.33 -27.93
C GLU A 77 -27.44 -5.35 -26.79
N ASN A 78 -27.00 -6.59 -26.96
CA ASN A 78 -27.08 -7.63 -25.93
C ASN A 78 -25.99 -7.52 -24.85
N ILE A 79 -25.00 -6.63 -25.01
CA ILE A 79 -23.96 -6.35 -24.02
C ILE A 79 -24.29 -5.03 -23.30
N THR A 80 -24.25 -5.05 -21.97
CA THR A 80 -24.47 -3.83 -21.17
C THR A 80 -23.25 -2.92 -21.26
N VAL A 81 -23.47 -1.61 -21.43
CA VAL A 81 -22.39 -0.63 -21.58
C VAL A 81 -22.54 0.49 -20.55
N LEU A 82 -21.47 0.69 -19.78
CA LEU A 82 -21.35 1.79 -18.82
C LEU A 82 -20.30 2.78 -19.29
N LYS A 83 -20.66 4.07 -19.31
CA LYS A 83 -19.71 5.17 -19.45
C LYS A 83 -19.30 5.69 -18.08
N VAL A 84 -18.01 5.89 -17.88
CA VAL A 84 -17.41 6.48 -16.68
C VAL A 84 -16.44 7.59 -17.06
N GLU A 85 -16.21 8.55 -16.17
CA GLU A 85 -15.21 9.61 -16.41
C GLU A 85 -13.77 9.10 -16.28
N SER A 86 -13.54 8.10 -15.41
CA SER A 86 -12.23 7.45 -15.22
C SER A 86 -12.39 5.95 -15.05
N ALA A 87 -11.88 5.18 -16.01
CA ALA A 87 -11.84 3.73 -15.97
C ALA A 87 -10.98 3.21 -14.81
N ARG A 88 -9.94 3.96 -14.40
CA ARG A 88 -9.08 3.58 -13.26
C ARG A 88 -9.82 3.66 -11.94
N LEU A 89 -10.51 4.77 -11.71
CA LEU A 89 -11.32 4.97 -10.53
C LEU A 89 -12.48 3.97 -10.49
N ALA A 90 -13.15 3.75 -11.63
CA ALA A 90 -14.20 2.76 -11.76
C ALA A 90 -13.68 1.35 -11.44
N LEU A 91 -12.53 0.94 -11.99
CA LEU A 91 -11.92 -0.37 -11.70
C LEU A 91 -11.72 -0.55 -10.19
N ALA A 92 -11.20 0.47 -9.50
CA ALA A 92 -10.93 0.38 -8.07
C ALA A 92 -12.22 0.22 -7.24
N LEU A 93 -13.19 1.11 -7.45
CA LEU A 93 -14.43 1.14 -6.67
C LEU A 93 -15.34 -0.06 -6.99
N MET A 94 -15.45 -0.45 -8.28
CA MET A 94 -16.18 -1.66 -8.67
C MET A 94 -15.51 -2.93 -8.11
N SER A 95 -14.18 -2.98 -8.07
CA SER A 95 -13.47 -4.12 -7.46
C SER A 95 -13.71 -4.17 -5.95
N ALA A 96 -13.73 -3.02 -5.26
CA ALA A 96 -14.09 -2.96 -3.86
C ALA A 96 -15.49 -3.57 -3.62
N ALA A 97 -16.48 -3.20 -4.45
CA ALA A 97 -17.84 -3.72 -4.36
C ALA A 97 -17.94 -5.23 -4.70
N LEU A 98 -17.27 -5.68 -5.78
CA LEU A 98 -17.25 -7.09 -6.19
C LEU A 98 -16.77 -8.00 -5.06
N PHE A 99 -15.73 -7.57 -4.35
CA PHE A 99 -15.11 -8.31 -3.23
C PHE A 99 -15.74 -8.00 -1.86
N ASP A 100 -16.91 -7.35 -1.84
CA ASP A 100 -17.67 -7.02 -0.62
C ASP A 100 -16.85 -6.18 0.38
N HIS A 101 -16.22 -5.13 -0.16
CA HIS A 101 -15.42 -4.10 0.53
C HIS A 101 -14.43 -4.68 1.56
N PRO A 102 -13.46 -5.51 1.15
CA PRO A 102 -12.64 -6.27 2.08
C PRO A 102 -11.74 -5.37 2.95
N ALA A 103 -11.38 -4.17 2.47
CA ALA A 103 -10.66 -3.18 3.26
C ALA A 103 -11.42 -2.76 4.53
N ARG A 104 -12.76 -2.76 4.52
CA ARG A 104 -13.59 -2.41 5.69
C ARG A 104 -13.57 -3.48 6.79
N LYS A 105 -13.01 -4.66 6.49
CA LYS A 105 -12.96 -5.84 7.37
C LYS A 105 -11.55 -6.10 7.93
N LEU A 106 -10.58 -5.25 7.57
CA LEU A 106 -9.19 -5.33 7.99
C LEU A 106 -8.78 -4.00 8.63
N VAL A 107 -7.86 -4.04 9.59
CA VAL A 107 -7.11 -2.83 9.97
C VAL A 107 -6.07 -2.55 8.89
N THR A 108 -6.18 -1.39 8.25
CA THR A 108 -5.41 -1.06 7.04
C THR A 108 -4.28 -0.06 7.35
N ILE A 109 -3.03 -0.49 7.13
CA ILE A 109 -1.83 0.31 7.37
C ILE A 109 -1.10 0.56 6.04
N GLY A 110 -1.13 1.79 5.56
CA GLY A 110 -0.47 2.21 4.31
C GLY A 110 0.80 3.01 4.57
N LEU A 111 1.91 2.62 3.95
CA LEU A 111 3.21 3.30 4.07
C LEU A 111 3.66 3.97 2.77
N THR A 112 3.89 5.27 2.81
CA THR A 112 4.57 6.02 1.74
C THR A 112 5.88 6.65 2.21
N GLY A 113 6.63 7.17 1.24
CA GLY A 113 7.96 7.77 1.43
C GLY A 113 8.94 7.35 0.33
N THR A 114 10.11 7.98 0.27
CA THR A 114 11.15 7.62 -0.69
C THR A 114 11.85 6.33 -0.24
N LYS A 115 12.43 6.30 0.96
CA LYS A 115 13.12 5.13 1.52
C LYS A 115 12.45 4.58 2.79
N GLY A 116 12.82 3.37 3.18
CA GLY A 116 12.38 2.74 4.44
C GLY A 116 11.06 1.95 4.37
N LYS A 117 10.20 2.16 3.34
CA LYS A 117 8.89 1.49 3.21
C LYS A 117 8.95 -0.02 3.47
N THR A 118 9.73 -0.76 2.69
CA THR A 118 9.83 -2.22 2.83
C THR A 118 10.34 -2.67 4.20
N THR A 119 11.37 -2.01 4.75
CA THR A 119 11.89 -2.38 6.07
C THR A 119 10.83 -2.17 7.15
N THR A 120 10.16 -1.01 7.11
CA THR A 120 9.14 -0.66 8.09
C THR A 120 7.88 -1.51 7.97
N THR A 121 7.41 -1.85 6.76
CA THR A 121 6.24 -2.74 6.61
C THR A 121 6.51 -4.14 7.20
N TYR A 122 7.74 -4.65 7.04
CA TYR A 122 8.15 -5.91 7.65
C TYR A 122 8.30 -5.81 9.18
N MET A 123 8.83 -4.69 9.70
CA MET A 123 8.88 -4.43 11.14
C MET A 123 7.48 -4.44 11.75
N ILE A 124 6.53 -3.69 11.17
CA ILE A 124 5.14 -3.62 11.62
C ILE A 124 4.50 -5.00 11.58
N LYS A 125 4.60 -5.72 10.45
CA LYS A 125 4.07 -7.09 10.35
C LYS A 125 4.62 -7.99 11.44
N LYS A 126 5.94 -7.97 11.66
CA LYS A 126 6.58 -8.85 12.64
C LYS A 126 6.15 -8.55 14.08
N VAL A 127 6.05 -7.27 14.44
CA VAL A 127 5.57 -6.84 15.75
C VAL A 127 4.12 -7.29 15.97
N LEU A 128 3.25 -7.05 14.98
CA LEU A 128 1.85 -7.48 15.04
C LEU A 128 1.72 -9.01 15.17
N GLU A 129 2.47 -9.78 14.39
CA GLU A 129 2.49 -11.25 14.48
C GLU A 129 2.96 -11.74 15.84
N MET A 130 3.98 -11.11 16.41
CA MET A 130 4.46 -11.44 17.76
C MET A 130 3.46 -11.08 18.84
N ALA A 131 2.62 -10.07 18.61
CA ALA A 131 1.44 -9.77 19.43
C ALA A 131 0.26 -10.73 19.17
N GLY A 132 0.46 -11.81 18.42
CA GLY A 132 -0.55 -12.84 18.16
C GLY A 132 -1.57 -12.48 17.07
N LYS A 133 -1.30 -11.44 16.28
CA LYS A 133 -2.20 -11.00 15.19
C LYS A 133 -1.90 -11.72 13.90
N LYS A 134 -2.94 -11.96 13.09
CA LYS A 134 -2.76 -12.46 11.72
C LYS A 134 -2.70 -11.31 10.73
N VAL A 135 -1.62 -11.23 9.95
CA VAL A 135 -1.26 -10.02 9.20
C VAL A 135 -0.94 -10.34 7.74
N GLY A 136 -1.63 -9.69 6.81
CA GLY A 136 -1.24 -9.65 5.41
C GLY A 136 -0.20 -8.57 5.12
N LEU A 137 0.63 -8.77 4.11
CA LEU A 137 1.58 -7.75 3.64
C LEU A 137 1.54 -7.62 2.12
N ILE A 138 1.60 -6.39 1.60
CA ILE A 138 1.72 -6.14 0.16
C ILE A 138 2.85 -5.14 -0.06
N GLY A 139 3.84 -5.50 -0.88
CA GLY A 139 4.93 -4.58 -1.17
C GLY A 139 5.87 -5.05 -2.27
N THR A 140 7.06 -4.46 -2.28
CA THR A 140 8.07 -4.64 -3.33
C THR A 140 8.55 -6.09 -3.44
N ILE A 141 8.64 -6.80 -2.30
CA ILE A 141 9.13 -8.19 -2.25
C ILE A 141 8.04 -9.19 -2.67
N GLY A 142 6.77 -8.80 -2.62
CA GLY A 142 5.64 -9.68 -2.89
C GLY A 142 4.42 -9.34 -2.05
N ALA A 143 3.41 -10.19 -2.15
CA ALA A 143 2.26 -10.21 -1.26
C ALA A 143 2.28 -11.46 -0.38
N MET A 144 1.95 -11.31 0.90
CA MET A 144 1.79 -12.39 1.87
C MET A 144 0.33 -12.42 2.30
N VAL A 145 -0.38 -13.47 1.95
CA VAL A 145 -1.82 -13.64 2.21
C VAL A 145 -2.00 -14.86 3.10
N GLY A 146 -2.14 -14.64 4.41
CA GLY A 146 -2.03 -15.73 5.38
C GLY A 146 -0.64 -16.38 5.29
N GLU A 147 -0.61 -17.68 4.97
CA GLU A 147 0.63 -18.46 4.79
C GLU A 147 1.13 -18.44 3.33
N GLU A 148 0.36 -17.91 2.38
CA GLU A 148 0.72 -17.92 0.97
C GLU A 148 1.60 -16.73 0.60
N HIS A 149 2.63 -17.00 -0.20
CA HIS A 149 3.53 -15.99 -0.74
C HIS A 149 3.30 -15.86 -2.25
N LEU A 150 2.84 -14.69 -2.68
CA LEU A 150 2.57 -14.37 -4.06
C LEU A 150 3.61 -13.40 -4.61
N PRO A 151 4.21 -13.66 -5.79
CA PRO A 151 5.11 -12.71 -6.41
C PRO A 151 4.33 -11.44 -6.81
N SER A 152 4.93 -10.27 -6.56
CA SER A 152 4.34 -9.01 -6.99
C SER A 152 5.04 -8.47 -8.23
N LYS A 153 4.27 -7.87 -9.15
CA LYS A 153 4.79 -7.15 -10.33
C LYS A 153 5.10 -5.68 -10.02
N ASN A 154 4.48 -5.13 -8.97
CA ASN A 154 4.58 -3.71 -8.61
C ASN A 154 4.60 -3.58 -7.08
N THR A 155 5.25 -2.54 -6.55
CA THR A 155 5.19 -2.24 -5.10
C THR A 155 3.75 -2.06 -4.62
N THR A 156 2.92 -1.38 -5.42
CA THR A 156 1.47 -1.28 -5.22
C THR A 156 0.77 -1.90 -6.44
N PRO A 157 0.19 -3.10 -6.32
CA PRO A 157 -0.55 -3.77 -7.39
C PRO A 157 -1.72 -2.93 -7.93
N GLU A 158 -2.24 -3.31 -9.11
CA GLU A 158 -3.44 -2.69 -9.68
C GLU A 158 -4.66 -2.89 -8.75
N SER A 159 -5.63 -1.96 -8.79
CA SER A 159 -6.70 -1.87 -7.80
C SER A 159 -7.53 -3.16 -7.66
N TYR A 160 -7.84 -3.83 -8.78
CA TYR A 160 -8.50 -5.15 -8.74
C TYR A 160 -7.70 -6.18 -7.93
N GLU A 161 -6.38 -6.26 -8.16
CA GLU A 161 -5.52 -7.22 -7.46
C GLU A 161 -5.41 -6.88 -5.98
N LEU A 162 -5.38 -5.60 -5.61
CA LEU A 162 -5.41 -5.16 -4.21
C LEU A 162 -6.68 -5.64 -3.50
N HIS A 163 -7.86 -5.37 -4.05
CA HIS A 163 -9.11 -5.80 -3.45
C HIS A 163 -9.25 -7.33 -3.41
N ARG A 164 -8.80 -8.04 -4.47
CA ARG A 164 -8.75 -9.51 -4.49
C ARG A 164 -7.84 -10.06 -3.39
N MET A 165 -6.65 -9.49 -3.22
CA MET A 165 -5.71 -9.89 -2.16
C MET A 165 -6.27 -9.59 -0.78
N PHE A 166 -6.93 -8.45 -0.57
CA PHE A 166 -7.58 -8.13 0.71
C PHE A 166 -8.71 -9.10 1.02
N ALA A 167 -9.52 -9.47 0.03
CA ALA A 167 -10.57 -10.49 0.20
C ALA A 167 -9.97 -11.84 0.63
N ALA A 168 -8.92 -12.29 -0.05
CA ALA A 168 -8.21 -13.51 0.32
C ALA A 168 -7.56 -13.42 1.72
N MET A 169 -7.10 -12.24 2.15
CA MET A 169 -6.62 -12.02 3.52
C MET A 169 -7.74 -12.15 4.54
N VAL A 170 -8.92 -11.58 4.26
CA VAL A 170 -10.11 -11.73 5.11
C VAL A 170 -10.51 -13.20 5.22
N GLU A 171 -10.56 -13.93 4.09
CA GLU A 171 -10.84 -15.37 4.06
C GLU A 171 -9.82 -16.19 4.84
N ALA A 172 -8.54 -15.80 4.78
CA ALA A 172 -7.48 -16.40 5.57
C ALA A 172 -7.56 -16.02 7.06
N GLY A 173 -8.45 -15.11 7.48
CA GLY A 173 -8.60 -14.66 8.85
C GLY A 173 -7.53 -13.66 9.30
N CYS A 174 -6.89 -12.95 8.37
CA CYS A 174 -6.05 -11.80 8.72
C CYS A 174 -6.91 -10.72 9.40
N GLU A 175 -6.37 -10.11 10.45
CA GLU A 175 -6.95 -8.95 11.13
C GLU A 175 -6.38 -7.63 10.58
N TYR A 176 -5.13 -7.66 10.12
CA TYR A 176 -4.38 -6.49 9.63
C TYR A 176 -3.89 -6.70 8.21
N VAL A 177 -3.75 -5.60 7.48
CA VAL A 177 -2.93 -5.54 6.27
C VAL A 177 -1.96 -4.36 6.35
N VAL A 178 -0.70 -4.65 6.10
CA VAL A 178 0.38 -3.65 6.02
C VAL A 178 0.85 -3.56 4.59
N MET A 179 0.75 -2.40 3.95
CA MET A 179 1.10 -2.26 2.54
C MET A 179 1.99 -1.07 2.22
N GLU A 180 2.88 -1.27 1.26
CA GLU A 180 3.64 -0.19 0.62
C GLU A 180 2.74 0.56 -0.38
N VAL A 181 2.53 1.85 -0.13
CA VAL A 181 1.75 2.76 -0.97
C VAL A 181 2.70 3.67 -1.75
N SER A 182 3.07 3.23 -2.95
CA SER A 182 3.91 3.99 -3.87
C SER A 182 3.20 5.25 -4.37
N SER A 183 3.96 6.32 -4.66
CA SER A 183 3.42 7.54 -5.28
C SER A 183 2.75 7.23 -6.63
N GLN A 184 3.28 6.27 -7.38
CA GLN A 184 2.67 5.81 -8.63
C GLN A 184 1.34 5.10 -8.39
N GLY A 185 1.21 4.33 -7.31
CA GLY A 185 -0.06 3.71 -6.92
C GLY A 185 -1.14 4.75 -6.62
N LEU A 186 -0.76 5.83 -5.93
CA LEU A 186 -1.65 6.97 -5.64
C LEU A 186 -2.01 7.74 -6.91
N LYS A 187 -1.02 8.06 -7.75
CA LYS A 187 -1.22 8.77 -9.04
C LYS A 187 -2.16 8.04 -10.01
N LEU A 188 -2.20 6.71 -9.95
CA LEU A 188 -2.97 5.87 -10.87
C LEU A 188 -4.24 5.30 -10.25
N ASP A 189 -4.73 5.88 -9.14
CA ASP A 189 -5.93 5.47 -8.41
C ASP A 189 -5.95 4.00 -7.96
N ARG A 190 -4.77 3.37 -7.80
CA ARG A 190 -4.70 1.95 -7.42
C ARG A 190 -5.25 1.69 -6.03
N THR A 191 -5.15 2.68 -5.13
CA THR A 191 -5.67 2.60 -3.76
C THR A 191 -7.02 3.28 -3.58
N ALA A 192 -7.67 3.74 -4.65
CA ALA A 192 -8.99 4.35 -4.54
C ALA A 192 -10.00 3.34 -3.94
N GLY A 193 -10.93 3.82 -3.13
CA GLY A 193 -11.86 2.96 -2.39
C GLY A 193 -11.28 2.30 -1.13
N ILE A 194 -10.01 2.56 -0.80
CA ILE A 194 -9.38 2.11 0.44
C ILE A 194 -9.27 3.32 1.38
N LEU A 195 -10.06 3.31 2.46
CA LEU A 195 -9.85 4.20 3.60
C LEU A 195 -8.89 3.52 4.57
N PHE A 196 -7.66 4.01 4.66
CA PHE A 196 -6.66 3.50 5.57
C PHE A 196 -6.98 3.88 7.02
N ASP A 197 -6.85 2.95 7.95
CA ASP A 197 -6.88 3.31 9.38
C ASP A 197 -5.62 4.13 9.72
N TYR A 198 -4.47 3.75 9.17
CA TYR A 198 -3.20 4.43 9.37
C TYR A 198 -2.49 4.71 8.03
N GLY A 199 -2.23 5.98 7.76
CA GLY A 199 -1.38 6.42 6.65
C GLY A 199 -0.04 6.94 7.18
N ILE A 200 1.08 6.39 6.72
CA ILE A 200 2.41 6.66 7.27
C ILE A 200 3.31 7.31 6.22
N PHE A 201 4.05 8.34 6.62
CA PHE A 201 5.11 8.97 5.83
C PHE A 201 6.46 8.85 6.54
N THR A 202 7.44 8.26 5.85
CA THR A 202 8.79 8.06 6.39
C THR A 202 9.74 9.22 6.10
N ASN A 203 9.92 9.55 4.81
CA ASN A 203 10.80 10.61 4.33
C ASN A 203 10.53 10.94 2.87
N LEU A 204 11.01 12.09 2.40
CA LEU A 204 10.99 12.51 1.02
C LEU A 204 12.36 13.04 0.57
N SER A 205 12.81 12.56 -0.58
CA SER A 205 13.98 13.05 -1.29
C SER A 205 13.74 12.89 -2.80
N PRO A 206 14.43 13.65 -3.68
CA PRO A 206 14.31 13.49 -5.12
C PRO A 206 14.54 12.05 -5.56
N ASP A 207 13.50 11.43 -6.12
CA ASP A 207 13.46 10.06 -6.65
C ASP A 207 12.27 9.99 -7.60
N HIS A 208 12.23 9.03 -8.50
CA HIS A 208 11.11 8.78 -9.41
C HIS A 208 10.63 9.98 -10.27
N ILE A 209 11.54 10.85 -10.74
CA ILE A 209 11.20 12.00 -11.60
C ILE A 209 11.60 11.67 -13.04
N GLY A 210 10.64 11.65 -13.96
CA GLY A 210 10.90 11.37 -15.36
C GLY A 210 9.65 11.12 -16.21
N PRO A 211 9.82 10.93 -17.53
CA PRO A 211 8.72 10.87 -18.51
C PRO A 211 7.65 9.79 -18.27
N ALA A 212 7.97 8.74 -17.51
CA ALA A 212 7.07 7.63 -17.20
C ALA A 212 6.66 7.56 -15.72
N GLU A 213 7.07 8.53 -14.90
CA GLU A 213 6.84 8.57 -13.45
C GLU A 213 6.19 9.91 -13.06
N HIS A 214 6.94 10.79 -12.38
CA HIS A 214 6.49 12.12 -11.97
C HIS A 214 7.17 13.21 -12.82
N ALA A 215 6.41 14.19 -13.27
CA ALA A 215 6.86 15.32 -14.10
C ALA A 215 7.76 16.28 -13.32
N SER A 216 7.58 16.37 -12.00
CA SER A 216 8.41 17.18 -11.12
C SER A 216 8.45 16.61 -9.69
N PHE A 217 9.33 17.17 -8.85
CA PHE A 217 9.39 16.81 -7.44
C PHE A 217 8.12 17.22 -6.68
N GLU A 218 7.50 18.34 -7.08
CA GLU A 218 6.24 18.82 -6.54
C GLU A 218 5.08 17.85 -6.84
N GLU A 219 4.99 17.32 -8.08
CA GLU A 219 4.00 16.28 -8.40
C GLU A 219 4.26 15.00 -7.58
N TYR A 220 5.52 14.60 -7.43
CA TYR A 220 5.89 13.43 -6.62
C TYR A 220 5.45 13.58 -5.15
N MET A 221 5.67 14.75 -4.56
CA MET A 221 5.23 15.10 -3.21
C MET A 221 3.70 15.13 -3.12
N GLU A 222 3.03 15.80 -4.05
CA GLU A 222 1.58 15.89 -4.10
C GLU A 222 0.95 14.50 -4.19
N CYS A 223 1.49 13.61 -5.03
CA CYS A 223 1.00 12.25 -5.13
C CYS A 223 1.09 11.50 -3.80
N LYS A 224 2.17 11.67 -3.02
CA LYS A 224 2.26 11.06 -1.68
C LYS A 224 1.30 11.68 -0.68
N SER A 225 1.04 12.99 -0.78
CA SER A 225 0.07 13.68 0.08
C SER A 225 -1.34 13.09 -0.01
N LEU A 226 -1.68 12.47 -1.15
CA LEU A 226 -2.97 11.82 -1.36
C LEU A 226 -3.26 10.74 -0.30
N LEU A 227 -2.23 10.04 0.21
CA LEU A 227 -2.41 9.05 1.28
C LEU A 227 -3.06 9.65 2.53
N PHE A 228 -2.73 10.90 2.86
CA PHE A 228 -3.23 11.62 4.04
C PHE A 228 -4.63 12.21 3.85
N ARG A 229 -5.18 12.09 2.64
CA ARG A 229 -6.59 12.39 2.32
C ARG A 229 -7.47 11.14 2.37
N GLN A 230 -6.84 9.97 2.36
CA GLN A 230 -7.49 8.64 2.37
C GLN A 230 -7.10 7.82 3.61
N CYS A 231 -6.73 8.46 4.72
CA CYS A 231 -6.51 7.77 6.00
C CYS A 231 -7.26 8.42 7.16
N ARG A 232 -7.46 7.68 8.25
CA ARG A 232 -8.06 8.19 9.49
C ARG A 232 -7.03 8.84 10.39
N ILE A 233 -5.89 8.16 10.60
CA ILE A 233 -4.75 8.67 11.35
C ILE A 233 -3.54 8.74 10.42
N GLY A 234 -3.00 9.94 10.22
CA GLY A 234 -1.76 10.20 9.52
C GLY A 234 -0.58 10.24 10.49
N ILE A 235 0.45 9.44 10.25
CA ILE A 235 1.67 9.41 11.05
C ILE A 235 2.83 9.92 10.20
N VAL A 236 3.50 10.99 10.65
CA VAL A 236 4.57 11.66 9.88
C VAL A 236 5.86 11.80 10.68
N ASN A 237 6.98 11.66 9.98
CA ASN A 237 8.30 12.00 10.51
C ASN A 237 8.47 13.52 10.60
N ALA A 238 8.40 14.10 11.80
CA ALA A 238 8.47 15.56 11.96
C ALA A 238 9.85 16.16 11.64
N ASP A 239 10.88 15.33 11.48
CA ASP A 239 12.23 15.77 11.11
C ASP A 239 12.38 16.05 9.62
N ASP A 240 11.49 15.53 8.78
CA ASP A 240 11.52 15.76 7.35
C ASP A 240 11.02 17.19 7.02
N GLU A 241 11.75 17.92 6.19
CA GLU A 241 11.40 19.29 5.82
C GLU A 241 10.14 19.39 4.94
N HIS A 242 9.70 18.28 4.32
CA HIS A 242 8.58 18.24 3.39
C HIS A 242 7.23 17.91 4.06
N VAL A 243 7.19 17.78 5.40
CA VAL A 243 5.96 17.40 6.14
C VAL A 243 4.78 18.30 5.80
N ASP A 244 4.99 19.62 5.73
CA ASP A 244 3.92 20.57 5.39
C ASP A 244 3.32 20.30 4.00
N GLY A 245 4.17 19.91 3.04
CA GLY A 245 3.74 19.54 1.70
C GLY A 245 3.00 18.20 1.67
N ILE A 246 3.45 17.22 2.45
CA ILE A 246 2.80 15.91 2.60
C ILE A 246 1.44 16.02 3.29
N LEU A 247 1.30 16.91 4.27
CA LEU A 247 0.04 17.17 4.97
C LEU A 247 -0.87 18.15 4.23
N LYS A 248 -0.51 18.61 3.03
CA LYS A 248 -1.33 19.54 2.27
C LYS A 248 -2.67 18.92 1.90
N GLY A 249 -3.74 19.47 2.49
CA GLY A 249 -5.11 19.02 2.28
C GLY A 249 -5.45 17.69 2.95
N HIS A 250 -4.67 17.26 3.95
CA HIS A 250 -4.98 16.08 4.74
C HIS A 250 -6.35 16.22 5.41
N THR A 251 -7.00 15.08 5.64
CA THR A 251 -8.32 14.98 6.29
C THR A 251 -8.27 14.15 7.57
N CYS A 252 -7.11 13.56 7.86
CA CYS A 252 -6.85 12.67 8.99
C CYS A 252 -6.51 13.42 10.29
N GLU A 253 -6.61 12.73 11.43
CA GLU A 253 -5.88 13.14 12.63
C GLU A 253 -4.37 12.95 12.40
N VAL A 254 -3.53 13.90 12.81
CA VAL A 254 -2.07 13.80 12.62
C VAL A 254 -1.37 13.41 13.91
N LYS A 255 -0.45 12.45 13.81
CA LYS A 255 0.52 12.05 14.83
C LYS A 255 1.93 12.15 14.28
N THR A 256 2.88 12.42 15.15
CA THR A 256 4.25 12.76 14.78
C THR A 256 5.25 11.90 15.52
N PHE A 257 6.36 11.59 14.86
CA PHE A 257 7.52 10.99 15.50
C PHE A 257 8.79 11.75 15.10
N SER A 258 9.76 11.84 16.01
CA SER A 258 10.98 12.62 15.79
C SER A 258 12.15 12.18 16.68
N ALA A 259 13.39 12.35 16.18
CA ALA A 259 14.60 12.22 16.99
C ALA A 259 15.33 13.57 17.19
N GLU A 260 14.74 14.68 16.75
CA GLU A 260 15.37 16.02 16.73
C GLU A 260 14.46 17.15 17.21
N ARG A 261 13.14 16.97 17.15
CA ARG A 261 12.09 17.95 17.39
C ARG A 261 11.07 17.40 18.38
N GLU A 262 10.25 18.28 18.93
CA GLU A 262 9.10 17.88 19.76
C GLU A 262 8.07 17.15 18.89
N ALA A 263 7.62 15.97 19.35
CA ALA A 263 6.69 15.10 18.64
C ALA A 263 5.92 14.21 19.62
N ASP A 264 4.86 13.53 19.15
CA ASP A 264 4.07 12.60 19.96
C ASP A 264 4.90 11.39 20.45
N LEU A 265 5.86 10.94 19.64
CA LEU A 265 6.83 9.91 20.00
C LEU A 265 8.26 10.38 19.67
N MET A 266 9.11 10.45 20.70
CA MET A 266 10.47 10.97 20.58
C MET A 266 11.53 9.92 20.88
N ALA A 267 12.59 9.87 20.08
CA ALA A 267 13.78 9.08 20.38
C ALA A 267 14.95 9.95 20.84
N SER A 268 15.67 9.48 21.86
CA SER A 268 16.87 10.12 22.39
C SER A 268 17.91 9.07 22.82
N ASP A 269 19.10 9.51 23.24
CA ASP A 269 20.18 8.61 23.70
C ASP A 269 20.49 7.48 22.71
N ILE A 270 20.55 7.85 21.42
CA ILE A 270 20.74 6.90 20.31
C ILE A 270 22.19 6.45 20.28
N GLY A 271 22.43 5.14 20.43
CA GLY A 271 23.75 4.56 20.36
C GLY A 271 23.77 3.18 19.69
N PHE A 272 24.98 2.66 19.48
CA PHE A 272 25.19 1.35 18.87
C PHE A 272 25.16 0.25 19.92
N ILE A 273 24.58 -0.89 19.57
CA ILE A 273 24.70 -2.13 20.36
C ILE A 273 25.45 -3.20 19.58
N ASN A 274 26.21 -4.00 20.32
CA ASN A 274 26.81 -5.24 19.86
C ASN A 274 26.58 -6.29 20.95
N GLU A 275 25.50 -7.05 20.81
CA GLU A 275 25.09 -8.09 21.75
C GLU A 275 25.12 -9.44 21.04
N ASP A 276 25.87 -10.41 21.57
CA ASP A 276 26.00 -11.76 21.01
C ASP A 276 26.37 -11.81 19.50
N GLY A 277 27.17 -10.84 19.04
CA GLY A 277 27.57 -10.73 17.64
C GLY A 277 26.50 -10.13 16.70
N LYS A 278 25.41 -9.59 17.25
CA LYS A 278 24.39 -8.84 16.52
C LYS A 278 24.63 -7.34 16.69
N LEU A 279 24.86 -6.67 15.56
CA LEU A 279 24.94 -5.21 15.52
C LEU A 279 23.54 -4.61 15.48
N GLY A 280 23.36 -3.47 16.14
CA GLY A 280 22.08 -2.80 16.21
C GLY A 280 22.16 -1.38 16.76
N MET A 281 21.00 -0.84 17.08
CA MET A 281 20.84 0.45 17.73
C MET A 281 20.06 0.28 19.04
N HIS A 282 20.42 1.05 20.06
CA HIS A 282 19.58 1.31 21.24
C HIS A 282 19.17 2.78 21.27
N PHE A 283 18.03 3.07 21.89
CA PHE A 283 17.52 4.43 22.08
C PHE A 283 16.47 4.47 23.19
N LYS A 284 16.34 5.62 23.85
CA LYS A 284 15.25 5.91 24.79
C LYS A 284 14.08 6.52 24.03
N VAL A 285 12.87 6.11 24.40
CA VAL A 285 11.62 6.56 23.83
C VAL A 285 10.83 7.32 24.88
N SER A 286 10.28 8.46 24.51
CA SER A 286 9.44 9.33 25.35
C SER A 286 8.25 9.86 24.55
N GLY A 287 7.28 10.48 25.22
CA GLY A 287 6.03 10.98 24.62
C GLY A 287 4.85 10.10 25.00
N CYS A 288 4.16 9.52 24.00
CA CYS A 288 3.06 8.57 24.26
C CYS A 288 3.51 7.21 24.80
N MET A 289 4.81 6.91 24.72
CA MET A 289 5.47 5.76 25.35
C MET A 289 6.67 6.25 26.17
N ASP A 290 7.07 5.51 27.22
CA ASP A 290 8.25 5.82 28.03
C ASP A 290 9.04 4.52 28.31
N CYS A 291 10.06 4.25 27.49
CA CYS A 291 10.78 2.98 27.51
C CYS A 291 12.17 3.05 26.87
N GLU A 292 12.94 1.98 27.01
CA GLU A 292 14.18 1.77 26.25
C GLU A 292 13.95 0.72 25.16
N ALA A 293 14.31 1.05 23.93
CA ALA A 293 14.13 0.21 22.76
C ALA A 293 15.46 -0.23 22.17
N LYS A 294 15.46 -1.44 21.59
CA LYS A 294 16.60 -2.03 20.89
C LYS A 294 16.14 -2.63 19.56
N VAL A 295 16.93 -2.41 18.52
CA VAL A 295 16.71 -3.01 17.20
C VAL A 295 18.03 -3.57 16.67
N HIS A 296 18.03 -4.83 16.25
CA HIS A 296 19.21 -5.52 15.71
C HIS A 296 19.42 -5.23 14.22
N ILE A 297 19.29 -3.96 13.85
CA ILE A 297 19.54 -3.44 12.50
C ILE A 297 20.39 -2.18 12.69
N PRO A 298 21.68 -2.19 12.29
CA PRO A 298 22.55 -1.04 12.50
C PRO A 298 22.14 0.14 11.60
N GLY A 299 22.36 1.35 12.10
CA GLY A 299 22.16 2.61 11.37
C GLY A 299 20.99 3.45 11.91
N ARG A 300 21.13 4.78 11.88
CA ARG A 300 20.13 5.71 12.44
C ARG A 300 18.76 5.59 11.78
N PHE A 301 18.69 5.21 10.50
CA PHE A 301 17.41 4.96 9.81
C PHE A 301 16.59 3.83 10.46
N SER A 302 17.23 2.86 11.13
CA SER A 302 16.51 1.78 11.81
C SER A 302 15.80 2.28 13.05
N VAL A 303 16.32 3.34 13.70
CA VAL A 303 15.63 4.04 14.80
C VAL A 303 14.36 4.70 14.29
N TYR A 304 14.41 5.45 13.18
CA TYR A 304 13.21 6.05 12.57
C TYR A 304 12.17 4.99 12.16
N ASN A 305 12.62 3.91 11.51
CA ASN A 305 11.71 2.81 11.13
C ASN A 305 11.11 2.11 12.37
N SER A 306 11.89 2.01 13.47
CA SER A 306 11.41 1.46 14.73
C SER A 306 10.40 2.40 15.39
N MET A 307 10.67 3.70 15.47
CA MET A 307 9.76 4.68 16.06
C MET A 307 8.39 4.70 15.38
N VAL A 308 8.36 4.72 14.04
CA VAL A 308 7.08 4.70 13.33
C VAL A 308 6.36 3.35 13.49
N THR A 309 7.11 2.24 13.61
CA THR A 309 6.56 0.92 13.95
C THR A 309 5.96 0.91 15.36
N MET A 310 6.66 1.48 16.34
CA MET A 310 6.20 1.61 17.72
C MET A 310 4.91 2.43 17.76
N LEU A 311 4.93 3.62 17.14
CA LEU A 311 3.79 4.53 17.15
C LEU A 311 2.55 3.92 16.53
N VAL A 312 2.64 3.32 15.33
CA VAL A 312 1.46 2.71 14.69
C VAL A 312 0.95 1.49 15.46
N CYS A 313 1.83 0.66 16.03
CA CYS A 313 1.39 -0.49 16.82
C CYS A 313 0.76 -0.07 18.15
N HIS A 314 1.32 0.94 18.81
CA HIS A 314 0.76 1.50 20.05
C HIS A 314 -0.63 2.11 19.79
N LEU A 315 -0.78 2.90 18.72
CA LEU A 315 -2.08 3.45 18.31
C LEU A 315 -3.08 2.38 17.88
N ALA A 316 -2.61 1.22 17.41
CA ALA A 316 -3.43 0.05 17.09
C ALA A 316 -3.79 -0.80 18.34
N GLY A 317 -3.39 -0.35 19.54
CA GLY A 317 -3.72 -0.99 20.82
C GLY A 317 -2.83 -2.19 21.17
N ILE A 318 -1.67 -2.34 20.52
CA ILE A 318 -0.69 -3.35 20.90
C ILE A 318 0.06 -2.86 22.14
N SER A 319 0.20 -3.73 23.15
CA SER A 319 0.93 -3.41 24.39
C SER A 319 2.39 -3.09 24.12
N ASP A 320 2.93 -2.09 24.81
CA ASP A 320 4.31 -1.64 24.70
C ASP A 320 5.31 -2.81 24.90
N GLU A 321 5.03 -3.76 25.79
CA GLU A 321 5.88 -4.93 26.00
C GLU A 321 5.98 -5.81 24.75
N ALA A 322 4.85 -6.08 24.09
CA ALA A 322 4.81 -6.86 22.85
C ALA A 322 5.48 -6.11 21.69
N ILE A 323 5.37 -4.77 21.65
CA ILE A 323 6.08 -3.93 20.67
C ILE A 323 7.59 -4.07 20.84
N LEU A 324 8.09 -3.91 22.06
CA LEU A 324 9.51 -3.99 22.37
C LEU A 324 10.08 -5.40 22.13
N GLU A 325 9.34 -6.44 22.53
CA GLU A 325 9.72 -7.82 22.25
C GLU A 325 9.78 -8.05 20.73
N GLY A 326 8.75 -7.59 20.01
CA GLY A 326 8.65 -7.63 18.55
C GLY A 326 9.88 -7.05 17.87
N LEU A 327 10.18 -5.78 18.17
CA LEU A 327 11.30 -5.02 17.60
C LEU A 327 12.65 -5.70 17.83
N SER A 328 12.87 -6.23 19.03
CA SER A 328 14.12 -6.91 19.37
C SER A 328 14.39 -8.15 18.51
N LYS A 329 13.35 -8.77 17.94
CA LYS A 329 13.44 -10.00 17.13
C LYS A 329 13.25 -9.77 15.63
N VAL A 330 13.05 -8.52 15.18
CA VAL A 330 12.87 -8.25 13.74
C VAL A 330 14.14 -8.57 12.96
N GLN A 331 13.96 -9.28 11.85
CA GLN A 331 14.93 -9.40 10.77
C GLN A 331 14.19 -9.20 9.44
N VAL A 332 14.77 -8.43 8.52
CA VAL A 332 14.18 -8.17 7.21
C VAL A 332 15.11 -8.71 6.13
N LYS A 333 14.61 -9.68 5.36
CA LYS A 333 15.38 -10.31 4.28
C LYS A 333 15.85 -9.27 3.25
N GLY A 334 17.14 -9.27 2.93
CA GLY A 334 17.78 -8.36 1.98
C GLY A 334 17.88 -6.90 2.42
N ARG A 335 17.59 -6.55 3.67
CA ARG A 335 17.69 -5.19 4.21
C ARG A 335 18.56 -5.18 5.46
N VAL A 336 19.85 -4.92 5.27
CA VAL A 336 20.89 -5.07 6.30
C VAL A 336 20.75 -6.43 7.02
N GLU A 337 20.51 -7.47 6.24
CA GLU A 337 20.35 -8.84 6.70
C GLU A 337 21.72 -9.38 7.13
N MET A 338 21.88 -9.57 8.44
CA MET A 338 23.09 -10.17 9.00
C MET A 338 23.03 -11.69 8.87
N LEU A 339 24.02 -12.26 8.18
CA LEU A 339 24.22 -13.70 8.10
C LEU A 339 25.36 -14.10 9.04
N LEU A 340 25.04 -14.99 9.99
CA LEU A 340 26.02 -15.56 10.89
C LEU A 340 26.82 -16.65 10.17
N VAL A 341 27.96 -16.27 9.60
CA VAL A 341 28.86 -17.18 8.87
C VAL A 341 30.11 -17.52 9.71
N SER A 342 30.61 -16.57 10.50
CA SER A 342 31.78 -16.74 11.37
C SER A 342 31.67 -15.83 12.61
N LYS A 343 32.50 -16.09 13.63
CA LYS A 343 32.71 -15.17 14.78
C LYS A 343 33.71 -14.05 14.48
N ASP A 344 34.51 -14.20 13.42
CA ASP A 344 35.61 -13.28 13.10
C ASP A 344 35.18 -12.10 12.23
N TYR A 345 34.05 -12.21 11.51
CA TYR A 345 33.52 -11.18 10.64
C TYR A 345 32.01 -11.34 10.44
N THR A 346 31.33 -10.23 10.17
CA THR A 346 29.88 -10.18 9.92
C THR A 346 29.63 -10.04 8.42
N LEU A 347 28.79 -10.91 7.85
CA LEU A 347 28.29 -10.78 6.49
C LEU A 347 26.94 -10.03 6.52
N ILE A 348 26.82 -8.97 5.71
CA ILE A 348 25.61 -8.14 5.63
C ILE A 348 25.13 -8.13 4.17
N ILE A 349 23.84 -8.43 3.95
CA ILE A 349 23.16 -8.28 2.66
C ILE A 349 22.25 -7.06 2.72
N ASP A 350 22.41 -6.12 1.79
CA ASP A 350 21.52 -4.96 1.69
C ASP A 350 21.15 -4.62 0.25
N TYR A 351 19.96 -4.03 0.07
CA TYR A 351 19.38 -3.67 -1.22
C TYR A 351 19.63 -2.17 -1.59
N ALA A 352 20.60 -1.52 -0.95
CA ALA A 352 21.09 -0.21 -1.37
C ALA A 352 21.55 -0.25 -2.84
N HIS A 353 20.94 0.59 -3.68
CA HIS A 353 21.18 0.60 -5.14
C HIS A 353 21.28 2.01 -5.74
N ASN A 354 21.25 3.07 -4.93
CA ASN A 354 21.48 4.45 -5.39
C ASN A 354 22.29 5.26 -4.37
N GLU A 355 22.83 6.43 -4.77
CA GLU A 355 23.72 7.26 -3.91
C GLU A 355 23.08 7.73 -2.60
N VAL A 356 21.75 7.81 -2.56
CA VAL A 356 20.96 8.18 -1.36
C VAL A 356 20.74 6.96 -0.43
N SER A 357 21.18 5.76 -0.83
CA SER A 357 21.04 4.52 -0.05
C SER A 357 22.24 4.22 0.86
N THR A 358 23.28 5.07 0.86
CA THR A 358 24.50 4.93 1.68
C THR A 358 24.56 5.91 2.83
#